data_AF-A0A951NG86-F1
#
_entry.id   AF-A0A951NG86-F1
#
_cell.length_a   1.000
_cell.length_b   1.000
_cell.length_c   1.000
_cell.angle_alpha   90.00
_cell.angle_beta   90.00
_cell.angle_gamma   90.00
#
_symmetry.space_group_name_H-M   'P 1'
#
loop_
_entity.id
_entity.type
_entity.pdbx_description
1 polymer ?
#
loop_
_entity_poly.entity_id
_entity_poly.type
_entity_poly.pdbx_seq_one_letter_code
_entity_poly.pdbx_strand_id
1 'polypeptide(L)'
;VHLEEDTGKSLHVGGATGRIHGASHSLVDYNRAGIPLVEIVTKPVTGTGARPAEVAKAYVTELRDVLRGLGVSDVRMEQGSLRCDVNVSLNRPGEPWGTRSETKNVNSLRSVERAVRSEVERQAVRLRAGQRIVQETRHFHEDSGLSTSGRSKEEATDYRYFPEPDLVPVAPDRGWVAALAAALPEAPSVRRRALTEQLGLSALDSEAMVNAGVLDAVLATAAAGAPAAEARNWWLGHLAAAANALGVEAGELPITAEQVARVVGLVSEGALTAGLARQVVDGVLAGEGDPDEVVEARGLAVVSDEGALSDAVNAALAAQPEVAEKVRAGKVAAVGALVGAVMKATRGQADASVVRRLLLERLGAPE
;
A
#
# COMPACT_ATOMS: atom_id res chain seq x y z
N VAL A 1 -21.83 -10.69 13.06
CA VAL A 1 -20.89 -11.71 12.54
C VAL A 1 -21.65 -13.01 12.54
N HIS A 2 -21.82 -13.63 11.38
CA HIS A 2 -22.41 -14.96 11.25
C HIS A 2 -21.64 -15.77 10.22
N LEU A 3 -21.84 -17.09 10.23
CA LEU A 3 -21.30 -18.02 9.26
C LEU A 3 -22.33 -18.24 8.15
N GLU A 4 -21.85 -18.34 6.92
CA GLU A 4 -22.66 -18.69 5.75
C GLU A 4 -21.83 -19.56 4.80
N GLU A 5 -22.50 -20.14 3.81
CA GLU A 5 -21.84 -20.87 2.73
C GLU A 5 -21.77 -20.02 1.47
N ASP A 6 -20.65 -20.12 0.74
CA ASP A 6 -20.56 -19.46 -0.55
C ASP A 6 -21.35 -20.19 -1.64
N THR A 7 -21.74 -19.43 -2.65
CA THR A 7 -22.47 -19.93 -3.81
C THR A 7 -21.52 -20.35 -4.94
N GLY A 8 -22.03 -21.18 -5.85
CA GLY A 8 -21.36 -21.48 -7.11
C GLY A 8 -21.23 -20.25 -8.02
N LYS A 9 -20.37 -20.35 -9.04
CA LYS A 9 -20.14 -19.28 -10.01
C LYS A 9 -20.95 -19.53 -11.28
N SER A 10 -21.62 -18.50 -11.79
CA SER A 10 -22.23 -18.53 -13.12
C SER A 10 -21.33 -17.82 -14.14
N LEU A 11 -21.09 -18.48 -15.28
CA LEU A 11 -20.38 -17.92 -16.43
C LEU A 11 -21.35 -17.84 -17.61
N HIS A 12 -21.50 -16.67 -18.20
CA HIS A 12 -22.40 -16.46 -19.34
C HIS A 12 -21.63 -16.61 -20.66
N VAL A 13 -22.10 -17.52 -21.53
CA VAL A 13 -21.43 -17.88 -22.79
C VAL A 13 -22.19 -17.32 -23.98
N GLY A 14 -21.46 -16.65 -24.86
CA GLY A 14 -22.02 -15.89 -25.98
C GLY A 14 -22.19 -14.40 -25.64
N GLY A 15 -22.25 -13.55 -26.66
CA GLY A 15 -22.27 -12.10 -26.52
C GLY A 15 -20.87 -11.47 -26.39
N ALA A 16 -20.78 -10.15 -26.59
CA ALA A 16 -19.51 -9.43 -26.66
C ALA A 16 -18.87 -9.11 -25.30
N THR A 17 -19.63 -9.25 -24.20
CA THR A 17 -19.23 -8.69 -22.88
C THR A 17 -19.02 -9.74 -21.80
N GLY A 18 -19.33 -11.02 -22.05
CA GLY A 18 -19.30 -12.08 -21.04
C GLY A 18 -20.30 -11.87 -19.89
N ARG A 19 -21.24 -10.92 -20.02
CA ARG A 19 -22.34 -10.68 -19.07
C ARG A 19 -23.61 -11.36 -19.56
N ILE A 20 -24.62 -11.44 -18.70
CA ILE A 20 -25.90 -12.07 -19.01
C ILE A 20 -26.59 -11.46 -20.26
N HIS A 21 -26.38 -10.17 -20.52
CA HIS A 21 -26.95 -9.49 -21.67
C HIS A 21 -26.24 -9.89 -22.98
N GLY A 22 -26.98 -10.60 -23.84
CA GLY A 22 -26.47 -11.11 -25.11
C GLY A 22 -25.85 -12.51 -25.02
N ALA A 23 -25.90 -13.14 -23.84
CA ALA A 23 -25.46 -14.51 -23.67
C ALA A 23 -26.47 -15.51 -24.26
N SER A 24 -25.95 -16.59 -24.85
CA SER A 24 -26.75 -17.68 -25.41
C SER A 24 -27.14 -18.71 -24.36
N HIS A 25 -26.27 -18.94 -23.37
CA HIS A 25 -26.49 -19.85 -22.25
C HIS A 25 -25.58 -19.48 -21.07
N SER A 26 -25.77 -20.15 -19.94
CA SER A 26 -24.92 -19.99 -18.76
C SER A 26 -24.37 -21.34 -18.32
N LEU A 27 -23.11 -21.38 -17.91
CA LEU A 27 -22.45 -22.49 -17.27
C LEU A 27 -22.40 -22.23 -15.77
N VAL A 28 -22.63 -23.26 -14.96
CA VAL A 28 -22.58 -23.18 -13.50
C VAL A 28 -21.41 -24.02 -13.01
N ASP A 29 -20.51 -23.40 -12.25
CA ASP A 29 -19.36 -24.03 -11.61
C ASP A 29 -19.58 -24.08 -10.09
N TYR A 30 -19.65 -25.31 -9.55
CA TYR A 30 -19.88 -25.57 -8.13
C TYR A 30 -18.60 -25.75 -7.32
N ASN A 31 -17.40 -25.62 -7.90
CA ASN A 31 -16.13 -25.78 -7.18
C ASN A 31 -16.01 -24.86 -5.95
N ARG A 32 -16.75 -23.75 -5.95
CA ARG A 32 -16.76 -22.74 -4.88
C ARG A 32 -17.93 -22.89 -3.89
N ALA A 33 -18.91 -23.73 -4.20
CA ALA A 33 -20.09 -23.89 -3.38
C ALA A 33 -19.73 -24.57 -2.04
N GLY A 34 -20.28 -24.08 -0.94
CA GLY A 34 -20.03 -24.65 0.40
C GLY A 34 -18.72 -24.17 1.06
N ILE A 35 -17.95 -23.28 0.42
CA ILE A 35 -16.79 -22.66 1.08
C ILE A 35 -17.29 -21.85 2.29
N PRO A 36 -16.67 -21.98 3.49
CA PRO A 36 -17.06 -21.21 4.65
C PRO A 36 -16.86 -19.71 4.44
N LEU A 37 -17.90 -18.94 4.75
CA LEU A 37 -17.86 -17.48 4.76
C LEU A 37 -18.21 -16.96 6.16
N VAL A 38 -17.69 -15.78 6.46
CA VAL A 38 -18.03 -15.00 7.64
C VAL A 38 -18.59 -13.66 7.15
N GLU A 39 -19.87 -13.39 7.41
CA GLU A 39 -20.45 -12.08 7.11
C GLU A 39 -20.32 -11.15 8.33
N ILE A 40 -19.70 -10.00 8.13
CA ILE A 40 -19.48 -8.98 9.15
C ILE A 40 -20.30 -7.75 8.82
N VAL A 41 -21.50 -7.69 9.37
CA VAL A 41 -22.38 -6.50 9.27
C VAL A 41 -22.04 -5.53 10.39
N THR A 42 -21.65 -4.31 10.02
CA THR A 42 -21.36 -3.24 10.97
C THR A 42 -22.63 -2.54 11.45
N LYS A 43 -22.55 -1.97 12.65
CA LYS A 43 -23.47 -0.88 12.98
C LYS A 43 -23.17 0.32 12.07
N PRO A 44 -24.17 1.15 11.76
CA PRO A 44 -23.93 2.35 10.99
C PRO A 44 -22.90 3.27 11.68
N VAL A 45 -21.89 3.71 10.92
CA VAL A 45 -20.86 4.64 11.42
C VAL A 45 -21.32 6.07 11.18
N THR A 46 -21.68 6.76 12.26
CA THR A 46 -22.21 8.13 12.23
C THR A 46 -21.15 9.17 12.56
N GLY A 47 -21.43 10.45 12.27
CA GLY A 47 -20.60 11.55 12.75
C GLY A 47 -19.26 11.68 12.03
N THR A 48 -19.13 11.10 10.83
CA THR A 48 -17.90 11.13 10.03
C THR A 48 -17.60 12.50 9.41
N GLY A 49 -18.55 13.44 9.46
CA GLY A 49 -18.40 14.78 8.91
C GLY A 49 -18.00 14.75 7.43
N ALA A 50 -16.91 15.44 7.10
CA ALA A 50 -16.35 15.48 5.74
C ALA A 50 -15.50 14.25 5.38
N ARG A 51 -15.34 13.27 6.28
CA ARG A 51 -14.42 12.13 6.13
C ARG A 51 -15.06 10.72 5.99
N PRO A 52 -16.29 10.55 5.45
CA PRO A 52 -16.93 9.23 5.41
C PRO A 52 -16.14 8.23 4.55
N ALA A 53 -15.53 8.68 3.46
CA ALA A 53 -14.77 7.84 2.55
C ALA A 53 -13.48 7.30 3.21
N GLU A 54 -12.74 8.18 3.89
CA GLU A 54 -11.52 7.82 4.61
C GLU A 54 -11.83 6.88 5.78
N VAL A 55 -12.91 7.13 6.52
CA VAL A 55 -13.35 6.26 7.63
C VAL A 55 -13.75 4.87 7.12
N ALA A 56 -14.47 4.77 6.01
CA ALA A 56 -14.85 3.49 5.42
C ALA A 56 -13.63 2.68 4.97
N LYS A 57 -12.67 3.32 4.27
CA LYS A 57 -11.41 2.69 3.89
C LYS A 57 -10.64 2.21 5.12
N ALA A 58 -10.45 3.08 6.12
CA ALA A 58 -9.74 2.74 7.35
C ALA A 58 -10.38 1.57 8.10
N TYR A 59 -11.72 1.50 8.15
CA TYR A 59 -12.44 0.39 8.76
C TYR A 59 -12.14 -0.94 8.04
N VAL A 60 -12.25 -0.97 6.70
CA VAL A 60 -12.01 -2.19 5.92
C VAL A 60 -10.54 -2.60 5.99
N THR A 61 -9.61 -1.63 6.01
CA THR A 61 -8.18 -1.89 6.22
C THR A 61 -7.93 -2.53 7.59
N GLU A 62 -8.45 -1.96 8.68
CA GLU A 62 -8.25 -2.52 10.02
C GLU A 62 -8.88 -3.91 10.15
N LEU A 63 -10.06 -4.13 9.57
CA LEU A 63 -10.71 -5.43 9.56
C LEU A 63 -9.85 -6.48 8.82
N ARG A 64 -9.29 -6.10 7.67
CA ARG A 64 -8.35 -6.94 6.92
C ARG A 64 -7.14 -7.29 7.78
N ASP A 65 -6.53 -6.31 8.45
CA ASP A 65 -5.36 -6.54 9.30
C ASP A 65 -5.66 -7.47 10.48
N VAL A 66 -6.82 -7.29 11.13
CA VAL A 66 -7.28 -8.19 12.20
C VAL A 66 -7.42 -9.62 11.69
N LEU A 67 -8.08 -9.82 10.54
CA LEU A 67 -8.29 -11.16 9.98
C LEU A 67 -6.98 -11.82 9.55
N ARG A 68 -6.02 -11.06 9.00
CA ARG A 68 -4.65 -11.55 8.73
C ARG A 68 -3.92 -11.92 10.00
N GLY A 69 -3.98 -11.06 11.02
CA GLY A 69 -3.34 -11.30 12.31
C GLY A 69 -3.86 -12.56 13.00
N LEU A 70 -5.16 -12.86 12.84
CA LEU A 70 -5.78 -14.09 13.34
C LEU A 70 -5.42 -15.34 12.51
N GLY A 71 -4.90 -15.18 11.29
CA GLY A 71 -4.57 -16.30 10.40
C GLY A 71 -5.79 -17.08 9.88
N VAL A 72 -6.96 -16.44 9.79
CA VAL A 72 -8.23 -17.11 9.42
C VAL A 72 -8.64 -16.94 7.95
N SER A 73 -7.99 -16.03 7.22
CA SER A 73 -8.21 -15.80 5.78
C SER A 73 -7.04 -14.99 5.19
N ASP A 74 -6.76 -15.19 3.90
CA ASP A 74 -5.77 -14.39 3.16
C ASP A 74 -6.23 -12.93 2.95
N VAL A 75 -7.56 -12.70 3.03
CA VAL A 75 -8.25 -11.39 2.91
C VAL A 75 -7.72 -10.49 1.78
N ARG A 76 -7.57 -11.12 0.62
CA ARG A 76 -7.20 -10.54 -0.66
C ARG A 76 -8.45 -10.23 -1.47
N MET A 77 -8.75 -8.94 -1.66
CA MET A 77 -9.97 -8.52 -2.36
C MET A 77 -9.93 -8.86 -3.84
N GLU A 78 -8.75 -8.78 -4.46
CA GLU A 78 -8.49 -9.11 -5.86
C GLU A 78 -8.69 -10.61 -6.17
N GLN A 79 -8.53 -11.47 -5.16
CA GLN A 79 -8.81 -12.90 -5.23
C GLN A 79 -10.22 -13.26 -4.74
N GLY A 80 -10.98 -12.27 -4.26
CA GLY A 80 -12.35 -12.44 -3.77
C GLY A 80 -12.48 -13.11 -2.40
N SER A 81 -11.39 -13.19 -1.62
CA SER A 81 -11.40 -13.72 -0.23
C SER A 81 -11.79 -12.66 0.81
N LEU A 82 -11.91 -11.40 0.39
CA LEU A 82 -12.58 -10.33 1.12
C LEU A 82 -13.51 -9.58 0.15
N ARG A 83 -14.76 -9.38 0.55
CA ARG A 83 -15.78 -8.64 -0.21
C ARG A 83 -16.40 -7.57 0.66
N CYS A 84 -16.78 -6.46 0.04
CA CYS A 84 -17.41 -5.36 0.75
C CYS A 84 -18.56 -4.80 -0.08
N ASP A 85 -19.72 -4.65 0.56
CA ASP A 85 -20.84 -3.84 0.04
C ASP A 85 -20.96 -2.59 0.92
N VAL A 86 -21.09 -1.43 0.29
CA VAL A 86 -21.04 -0.13 0.96
C VAL A 86 -22.45 0.44 1.09
N ASN A 87 -22.86 0.82 2.30
CA ASN A 87 -24.17 1.38 2.56
C ASN A 87 -24.06 2.86 2.97
N VAL A 88 -24.68 3.77 2.23
CA VAL A 88 -24.60 5.22 2.48
C VAL A 88 -25.99 5.83 2.67
N SER A 89 -26.11 6.67 3.69
CA SER A 89 -27.26 7.55 3.93
C SER A 89 -26.75 8.90 4.41
N LEU A 90 -27.35 9.99 3.92
CA LEU A 90 -27.08 11.34 4.37
C LEU A 90 -28.27 11.91 5.15
N ASN A 91 -27.98 12.57 6.27
CA ASN A 91 -28.89 13.40 7.04
C ASN A 91 -28.17 14.67 7.50
N ARG A 92 -28.91 15.73 7.84
CA ARG A 92 -28.30 16.88 8.52
C ARG A 92 -28.08 16.53 10.00
N PRO A 93 -27.11 17.19 10.67
CA PRO A 93 -26.91 17.00 12.10
C PRO A 93 -28.21 17.23 12.89
N GLY A 94 -28.58 16.26 13.72
CA GLY A 94 -29.81 16.30 14.52
C GLY A 94 -31.10 15.89 13.79
N GLU A 95 -31.07 15.67 12.48
CA GLU A 95 -32.22 15.15 11.73
C GLU A 95 -32.25 13.61 11.71
N PRO A 96 -33.43 12.99 11.50
CA PRO A 96 -33.55 11.55 11.27
C PRO A 96 -32.70 11.06 10.08
N TRP A 97 -32.45 9.75 10.05
CA TRP A 97 -31.69 9.12 8.98
C TRP A 97 -32.36 9.31 7.62
N GLY A 98 -31.56 9.59 6.60
CA GLY A 98 -32.02 9.61 5.22
C GLY A 98 -32.20 8.20 4.64
N THR A 99 -32.72 8.13 3.41
CA THR A 99 -32.84 6.88 2.68
C THR A 99 -31.45 6.31 2.34
N ARG A 100 -31.26 5.02 2.63
CA ARG A 100 -30.02 4.29 2.35
C ARG A 100 -29.98 3.83 0.89
N SER A 101 -28.81 3.93 0.27
CA SER A 101 -28.45 3.17 -0.92
C SER A 101 -27.36 2.14 -0.57
N GLU A 102 -27.38 1.01 -1.27
CA GLU A 102 -26.39 -0.06 -1.15
C GLU A 102 -25.57 -0.09 -2.44
N THR A 103 -24.25 0.04 -2.35
CA THR A 103 -23.33 -0.04 -3.49
C THR A 103 -22.58 -1.36 -3.46
N LYS A 104 -22.73 -2.15 -4.52
CA LYS A 104 -22.07 -3.45 -4.72
C LYS A 104 -20.94 -3.34 -5.74
N ASN A 105 -20.20 -4.44 -5.90
CA ASN A 105 -19.06 -4.57 -6.81
C ASN A 105 -17.88 -3.66 -6.42
N VAL A 106 -17.56 -3.65 -5.13
CA VAL A 106 -16.47 -2.85 -4.56
C VAL A 106 -15.31 -3.78 -4.21
N ASN A 107 -14.35 -3.90 -5.13
CA ASN A 107 -13.37 -5.00 -5.12
C ASN A 107 -11.95 -4.59 -4.67
N SER A 108 -11.75 -3.37 -4.17
CA SER A 108 -10.47 -2.94 -3.57
C SER A 108 -10.70 -1.90 -2.48
N LEU A 109 -9.69 -1.68 -1.62
CA LEU A 109 -9.73 -0.60 -0.61
C LEU A 109 -9.88 0.78 -1.26
N ARG A 110 -9.25 1.00 -2.42
CA ARG A 110 -9.41 2.20 -3.23
C ARG A 110 -10.85 2.35 -3.74
N SER A 111 -11.47 1.23 -4.13
CA SER A 111 -12.86 1.20 -4.60
C SER A 111 -13.84 1.53 -3.48
N VAL A 112 -13.59 1.07 -2.25
CA VAL A 112 -14.42 1.42 -1.07
C VAL A 112 -14.44 2.93 -0.89
N GLU A 113 -13.27 3.56 -0.87
CA GLU A 113 -13.15 5.01 -0.73
C GLU A 113 -13.89 5.76 -1.84
N ARG A 114 -13.66 5.37 -3.11
CA ARG A 114 -14.30 5.99 -4.28
C ARG A 114 -15.81 5.79 -4.29
N ALA A 115 -16.30 4.60 -3.94
CA ALA A 115 -17.72 4.28 -3.91
C ALA A 115 -18.45 5.14 -2.86
N VAL A 116 -17.89 5.26 -1.65
CA VAL A 116 -18.46 6.14 -0.61
C VAL A 116 -18.44 7.60 -1.07
N ARG A 117 -17.30 8.09 -1.58
CA ARG A 117 -17.15 9.48 -2.03
C ARG A 117 -18.17 9.83 -3.11
N SER A 118 -18.25 9.00 -4.16
CA SER A 118 -19.20 9.18 -5.26
C SER A 118 -20.65 9.14 -4.79
N GLU A 119 -21.00 8.23 -3.89
CA GLU A 119 -22.38 8.11 -3.41
C GLU A 119 -22.78 9.27 -2.48
N VAL A 120 -21.86 9.75 -1.64
CA VAL A 120 -22.06 10.96 -0.83
C VAL A 120 -22.29 12.18 -1.72
N GLU A 121 -21.45 12.37 -2.75
CA GLU A 121 -21.61 13.47 -3.72
C GLU A 121 -22.95 13.38 -4.46
N ARG A 122 -23.32 12.18 -4.94
CA ARG A 122 -24.59 11.93 -5.62
C ARG A 122 -25.79 12.27 -4.73
N GLN A 123 -25.80 11.77 -3.48
CA GLN A 123 -26.88 12.05 -2.55
C GLN A 123 -26.94 13.54 -2.20
N ALA A 124 -25.79 14.18 -1.96
CA ALA A 124 -25.72 15.60 -1.63
C ALA A 124 -26.27 16.49 -2.76
N VAL A 125 -25.91 16.20 -4.02
CA VAL A 125 -26.43 16.94 -5.19
C VAL A 125 -27.95 16.81 -5.30
N ARG A 126 -28.48 15.59 -5.16
CA ARG A 126 -29.93 15.34 -5.21
C ARG A 126 -30.67 16.07 -4.10
N LEU A 127 -30.20 15.95 -2.86
CA LEU A 127 -30.83 16.58 -1.70
C LEU A 127 -30.79 18.11 -1.81
N ARG A 128 -29.68 18.69 -2.31
CA ARG A 128 -29.58 20.15 -2.57
C ARG A 128 -30.53 20.62 -3.67
N ALA A 129 -30.81 19.78 -4.67
CA ALA A 129 -31.80 20.05 -5.71
C ALA A 129 -33.25 19.80 -5.27
N GLY A 130 -33.50 19.52 -3.98
CA GLY A 130 -34.84 19.20 -3.46
C GLY A 130 -35.37 17.83 -3.92
N GLN A 131 -34.52 16.98 -4.49
CA GLN A 131 -34.87 15.64 -4.93
C GLN A 131 -34.77 14.64 -3.77
N ARG A 132 -35.52 13.54 -3.89
CA ARG A 132 -35.48 12.44 -2.91
C ARG A 132 -34.45 11.37 -3.31
N ILE A 133 -33.87 10.74 -2.30
CA ILE A 133 -33.07 9.53 -2.47
C ILE A 133 -34.02 8.33 -2.49
N VAL A 134 -33.84 7.47 -3.48
CA VAL A 134 -34.59 6.20 -3.63
C VAL A 134 -33.73 5.09 -3.02
N GLN A 135 -34.37 4.18 -2.29
CA GLN A 135 -33.70 2.99 -1.79
C GLN A 135 -33.46 2.03 -2.95
N GLU A 136 -32.19 1.83 -3.28
CA GLU A 136 -31.79 1.02 -4.43
C GLU A 136 -30.42 0.38 -4.18
N THR A 137 -30.21 -0.78 -4.79
CA THR A 137 -28.88 -1.36 -4.96
C THR A 137 -28.24 -0.74 -6.20
N ARG A 138 -27.01 -0.25 -6.08
CA ARG A 138 -26.23 0.37 -7.15
C ARG A 138 -24.99 -0.49 -7.43
N HIS A 139 -24.52 -0.47 -8.67
CA HIS A 139 -23.30 -1.17 -9.08
C HIS A 139 -22.19 -0.16 -9.33
N PHE A 140 -21.07 -0.32 -8.62
CA PHE A 140 -19.88 0.51 -8.81
C PHE A 140 -19.13 0.11 -10.09
N HIS A 141 -18.66 1.11 -10.84
CA HIS A 141 -17.88 0.96 -12.06
C HIS A 141 -16.45 1.44 -11.81
N GLU A 142 -15.49 0.52 -11.85
CA GLU A 142 -14.09 0.80 -11.52
C GLU A 142 -13.42 1.84 -12.43
N ASP A 143 -13.76 1.80 -13.71
CA ASP A 143 -13.23 2.67 -14.76
C ASP A 143 -13.61 4.14 -14.55
N SER A 144 -14.88 4.41 -14.24
CA SER A 144 -15.40 5.77 -14.07
C SER A 144 -15.41 6.24 -12.62
N GLY A 145 -15.45 5.33 -11.65
CA GLY A 145 -15.67 5.64 -10.23
C GLY A 145 -17.10 6.08 -9.92
N LEU A 146 -18.02 5.90 -10.87
CA LEU A 146 -19.43 6.18 -10.70
C LEU A 146 -20.20 4.89 -10.43
N SER A 147 -21.47 5.03 -10.07
CA SER A 147 -22.38 3.89 -9.91
C SER A 147 -23.62 4.03 -10.78
N THR A 148 -24.15 2.92 -11.29
CA THR A 148 -25.47 2.88 -11.93
C THR A 148 -26.48 2.18 -11.03
N SER A 149 -27.74 2.57 -11.15
CA SER A 149 -28.83 1.84 -10.49
C SER A 149 -28.84 0.39 -10.97
N GLY A 150 -28.97 -0.56 -10.05
CA GLY A 150 -29.25 -1.96 -10.35
C GLY A 150 -30.72 -2.17 -10.73
N ARG A 151 -31.11 -3.42 -10.88
CA ARG A 151 -32.52 -3.77 -11.09
C ARG A 151 -33.37 -3.25 -9.92
N SER A 152 -34.52 -2.63 -10.20
CA SER A 152 -35.46 -2.24 -9.14
C SER A 152 -35.91 -3.51 -8.41
N LYS A 153 -35.53 -3.62 -7.14
CA LYS A 153 -36.13 -4.59 -6.21
C LYS A 153 -37.43 -3.95 -5.72
N GLU A 154 -38.47 -3.99 -6.54
CA GLU A 154 -39.81 -3.47 -6.17
C GLU A 154 -40.44 -4.26 -5.02
N GLU A 155 -39.88 -5.43 -4.67
CA GLU A 155 -40.27 -6.23 -3.53
C GLU A 155 -39.03 -6.56 -2.68
N ALA A 156 -39.10 -6.29 -1.37
CA ALA A 156 -38.14 -6.88 -0.43
C ALA A 156 -38.27 -8.39 -0.55
N THR A 157 -37.22 -9.06 -1.03
CA THR A 157 -37.26 -10.50 -1.25
C THR A 157 -37.48 -11.20 0.09
N ASP A 158 -38.61 -11.89 0.22
CA ASP A 158 -38.87 -12.72 1.39
C ASP A 158 -37.97 -13.97 1.32
N TYR A 159 -36.86 -13.91 2.05
CA TYR A 159 -35.90 -15.02 2.15
C TYR A 159 -36.45 -16.20 2.97
N ARG A 160 -37.61 -16.06 3.63
CA ARG A 160 -38.28 -17.12 4.40
C ARG A 160 -37.36 -17.81 5.39
N TYR A 161 -36.61 -17.04 6.18
CA TYR A 161 -35.70 -17.59 7.19
C TYR A 161 -36.44 -18.53 8.16
N PHE A 162 -35.93 -19.75 8.30
CA PHE A 162 -36.32 -20.71 9.32
C PHE A 162 -35.06 -21.45 9.82
N PRO A 163 -35.08 -22.03 11.05
CA PRO A 163 -33.94 -22.79 11.55
C PRO A 163 -33.67 -24.01 10.68
N GLU A 164 -32.41 -24.20 10.28
CA GLU A 164 -31.96 -25.35 9.49
C GLU A 164 -32.17 -26.67 10.28
N PRO A 165 -33.13 -27.54 9.88
CA PRO A 165 -33.42 -28.77 10.63
C PRO A 165 -32.30 -29.81 10.57
N ASP A 166 -31.45 -29.77 9.54
CA ASP A 166 -30.36 -30.75 9.36
C ASP A 166 -29.15 -30.45 10.25
N LEU A 167 -29.06 -29.25 10.82
CA LEU A 167 -27.98 -28.83 11.71
C LEU A 167 -28.43 -28.80 13.17
N VAL A 168 -27.69 -29.50 14.03
CA VAL A 168 -27.87 -29.39 15.47
C VAL A 168 -27.41 -28.01 15.97
N PRO A 169 -28.07 -27.43 16.99
CA PRO A 169 -27.62 -26.17 17.58
C PRO A 169 -26.17 -26.24 18.06
N VAL A 170 -25.36 -25.28 17.62
CA VAL A 170 -23.95 -25.17 18.05
C VAL A 170 -23.88 -24.43 19.39
N ALA A 171 -23.43 -25.12 20.43
CA ALA A 171 -23.24 -24.57 21.78
C ALA A 171 -21.80 -24.82 22.27
N PRO A 172 -20.85 -23.93 21.93
CA PRO A 172 -19.44 -24.09 22.31
C PRO A 172 -19.26 -24.10 23.83
N ASP A 173 -18.36 -24.97 24.32
CA ASP A 173 -17.99 -24.98 25.74
C ASP A 173 -17.35 -23.65 26.16
N ARG A 174 -17.72 -23.14 27.35
CA ARG A 174 -17.20 -21.85 27.84
C ARG A 174 -15.72 -21.90 28.18
N GLY A 175 -15.21 -23.05 28.62
CA GLY A 175 -13.77 -23.25 28.85
C GLY A 175 -12.99 -23.17 27.55
N TRP A 176 -13.50 -23.79 26.48
CA TRP A 176 -12.91 -23.69 25.14
C TRP A 176 -12.91 -22.25 24.61
N VAL A 177 -14.01 -21.52 24.76
CA VAL A 177 -14.09 -20.09 24.37
C VAL A 177 -13.07 -19.25 25.14
N ALA A 178 -12.91 -19.48 26.44
CA ALA A 178 -11.92 -18.77 27.26
C ALA A 178 -10.48 -19.10 26.83
N ALA A 179 -10.20 -20.35 26.49
CA ALA A 179 -8.89 -20.76 25.98
C ALA A 179 -8.57 -20.10 24.63
N LEU A 180 -9.54 -20.04 23.70
CA LEU A 180 -9.39 -19.33 22.43
C LEU A 180 -9.15 -17.84 22.64
N ALA A 181 -9.91 -17.21 23.55
CA ALA A 181 -9.74 -15.79 23.86
C ALA A 181 -8.34 -15.48 24.44
N ALA A 182 -7.79 -16.37 25.27
CA ALA A 182 -6.44 -16.24 25.82
C ALA A 182 -5.34 -16.49 24.77
N ALA A 183 -5.63 -17.27 23.73
CA ALA A 183 -4.70 -17.58 22.63
C ALA A 183 -4.75 -16.55 21.49
N LEU A 184 -5.63 -15.54 21.56
CA LEU A 184 -5.69 -14.49 20.55
C LEU A 184 -4.34 -13.76 20.46
N PRO A 185 -3.82 -13.54 19.24
CA PRO A 185 -2.63 -12.71 19.06
C PRO A 185 -2.90 -11.27 19.49
N GLU A 186 -1.83 -10.54 19.76
CA GLU A 186 -1.92 -9.09 19.99
C GLU A 186 -2.62 -8.40 18.82
N ALA A 187 -3.59 -7.54 19.11
CA ALA A 187 -4.31 -6.80 18.09
C ALA A 187 -3.34 -5.93 17.25
N PRO A 188 -3.45 -5.91 15.91
CA PRO A 188 -2.55 -5.14 15.05
C PRO A 188 -2.43 -3.67 15.47
N SER A 189 -3.54 -3.03 15.85
CA SER A 189 -3.54 -1.64 16.35
C SER A 189 -2.75 -1.42 17.64
N VAL A 190 -2.76 -2.39 18.57
CA VAL A 190 -1.98 -2.32 19.81
C VAL A 190 -0.49 -2.46 19.48
N ARG A 191 -0.14 -3.45 18.67
CA ARG A 191 1.23 -3.68 18.19
C ARG A 191 1.80 -2.44 17.49
N ARG A 192 1.05 -1.87 16.54
CA ARG A 192 1.46 -0.66 15.81
C ARG A 192 1.68 0.52 16.74
N ARG A 193 0.78 0.75 17.70
CA ARG A 193 0.96 1.81 18.71
C ARG A 193 2.23 1.62 19.54
N ALA A 194 2.44 0.41 20.08
CA ALA A 194 3.61 0.12 20.89
C ALA A 194 4.92 0.34 20.11
N LEU A 195 4.96 -0.09 18.86
CA LEU A 195 6.13 0.06 17.99
C LEU A 195 6.36 1.52 17.57
N THR A 196 5.30 2.26 17.26
CA THR A 196 5.37 3.71 17.01
C THR A 196 5.96 4.47 18.20
N GLU A 197 5.52 4.14 19.42
CA GLU A 197 6.03 4.74 20.67
C GLU A 197 7.51 4.37 20.91
N GLN A 198 7.88 3.10 20.73
CA GLN A 198 9.26 2.62 20.91
C GLN A 198 10.25 3.28 19.93
N LEU A 199 9.84 3.52 18.68
CA LEU A 199 10.70 4.11 17.66
C LEU A 199 10.70 5.65 17.68
N GLY A 200 9.97 6.28 18.62
CA GLY A 200 9.90 7.73 18.74
C GLY A 200 9.33 8.42 17.49
N LEU A 201 8.48 7.72 16.75
CA LEU A 201 7.92 8.22 15.50
C LEU A 201 6.90 9.32 15.77
N SER A 202 6.94 10.39 14.98
CA SER A 202 5.95 11.46 15.09
C SER A 202 4.56 10.96 14.64
N ALA A 203 3.49 11.61 15.09
CA ALA A 203 2.14 11.32 14.62
C ALA A 203 2.02 11.51 13.10
N LEU A 204 2.69 12.53 12.55
CA LEU A 204 2.72 12.81 11.12
C LEU A 204 3.39 11.68 10.33
N ASP A 205 4.54 11.20 10.81
CA ASP A 205 5.24 10.07 10.18
C ASP A 205 4.39 8.79 10.22
N SER A 206 3.77 8.53 11.38
CA SER A 206 2.89 7.37 11.58
C SER A 206 1.70 7.41 10.63
N GLU A 207 1.04 8.57 10.49
CA GLU A 207 -0.06 8.75 9.56
C GLU A 207 0.39 8.60 8.10
N ALA A 208 1.55 9.14 7.73
CA ALA A 208 2.11 8.96 6.38
C ALA A 208 2.36 7.48 6.06
N MET A 209 2.92 6.71 6.99
CA MET A 209 3.18 5.28 6.80
C MET A 209 1.90 4.44 6.78
N VAL A 210 0.89 4.77 7.59
CA VAL A 210 -0.42 4.12 7.56
C VAL A 210 -1.13 4.39 6.23
N ASN A 211 -1.13 5.64 5.78
CA ASN A 211 -1.76 6.03 4.52
C ASN A 211 -1.10 5.36 3.31
N ALA A 212 0.22 5.16 3.37
CA ALA A 212 0.98 4.44 2.36
C ALA A 212 0.95 2.90 2.53
N GLY A 213 0.33 2.37 3.59
CA GLY A 213 0.26 0.93 3.85
C GLY A 213 1.61 0.28 4.15
N VAL A 214 2.60 1.04 4.62
CA VAL A 214 3.99 0.57 4.84
C VAL A 214 4.41 0.53 6.32
N LEU A 215 3.51 0.88 7.25
CA LEU A 215 3.88 0.96 8.66
C LEU A 215 4.52 -0.34 9.17
N ASP A 216 3.89 -1.49 8.94
CA ASP A 216 4.45 -2.77 9.40
C ASP A 216 5.79 -3.10 8.74
N ALA A 217 5.97 -2.73 7.46
CA ALA A 217 7.21 -2.95 6.73
C ALA A 217 8.36 -2.09 7.28
N VAL A 218 8.09 -0.82 7.60
CA VAL A 218 9.05 0.08 8.27
C VAL A 218 9.43 -0.43 9.65
N LEU A 219 8.43 -0.86 10.44
CA LEU A 219 8.65 -1.40 11.78
C LEU A 219 9.48 -2.69 11.74
N ALA A 220 9.21 -3.57 10.78
CA ALA A 220 9.99 -4.79 10.57
C ALA A 220 11.43 -4.48 10.14
N THR A 221 11.62 -3.53 9.21
CA THR A 221 12.97 -3.11 8.78
C THR A 221 13.77 -2.48 9.93
N ALA A 222 13.11 -1.72 10.80
CA ALA A 222 13.74 -1.17 12.00
C ALA A 222 14.11 -2.29 13.00
N ALA A 223 13.24 -3.27 13.21
CA ALA A 223 13.51 -4.44 14.05
C ALA A 223 14.66 -5.31 13.52
N ALA A 224 14.87 -5.31 12.20
CA ALA A 224 16.01 -5.97 11.54
C ALA A 224 17.34 -5.19 11.66
N GLY A 225 17.36 -4.04 12.35
CA GLY A 225 18.58 -3.30 12.70
C GLY A 225 18.81 -1.99 11.95
N ALA A 226 17.92 -1.62 11.02
CA ALA A 226 18.01 -0.31 10.36
C ALA A 226 17.54 0.82 11.28
N PRO A 227 18.14 2.03 11.21
CA PRO A 227 17.56 3.21 11.85
C PRO A 227 16.14 3.45 11.34
N ALA A 228 15.18 3.67 12.24
CA ALA A 228 13.76 3.85 11.89
C ALA A 228 13.52 4.98 10.87
N ALA A 229 14.30 6.06 10.96
CA ALA A 229 14.24 7.16 10.00
C ALA A 229 14.65 6.73 8.58
N GLU A 230 15.70 5.90 8.45
CA GLU A 230 16.15 5.37 7.16
C GLU A 230 15.15 4.36 6.60
N ALA A 231 14.66 3.43 7.44
CA ALA A 231 13.61 2.49 7.05
C ALA A 231 12.38 3.23 6.49
N ARG A 232 11.91 4.27 7.19
CA ARG A 232 10.81 5.13 6.72
C ARG A 232 11.13 5.78 5.37
N ASN A 233 12.32 6.37 5.21
CA ASN A 233 12.71 7.06 3.98
C ASN A 233 12.74 6.11 2.77
N TRP A 234 13.16 4.86 2.94
CA TRP A 234 13.16 3.85 1.89
C TRP A 234 11.74 3.43 1.49
N TRP A 235 10.91 3.08 2.48
CA TRP A 235 9.54 2.62 2.24
C TRP A 235 8.62 3.71 1.68
N LEU A 236 8.70 4.94 2.17
CA LEU A 236 7.91 6.07 1.66
C LEU A 236 8.51 6.71 0.39
N GLY A 237 9.76 6.42 0.07
CA GLY A 237 10.48 6.99 -1.07
C GLY A 237 10.56 6.02 -2.24
N HIS A 238 11.74 5.38 -2.37
CA HIS A 238 12.08 4.56 -3.54
C HIS A 238 11.15 3.35 -3.68
N LEU A 239 10.82 2.66 -2.58
CA LEU A 239 9.93 1.50 -2.62
C LEU A 239 8.49 1.88 -2.96
N ALA A 240 7.95 2.98 -2.41
CA ALA A 240 6.66 3.49 -2.83
C ALA A 240 6.61 3.82 -4.33
N ALA A 241 7.68 4.40 -4.89
CA ALA A 241 7.77 4.67 -6.32
C ALA A 241 7.80 3.37 -7.15
N ALA A 242 8.56 2.36 -6.71
CA ALA A 242 8.63 1.06 -7.36
C ALA A 242 7.27 0.33 -7.33
N ALA A 243 6.58 0.36 -6.19
CA ALA A 243 5.24 -0.21 -6.02
C ALA A 243 4.23 0.42 -6.96
N ASN A 244 4.24 1.75 -7.07
CA ASN A 244 3.40 2.49 -8.02
C ASN A 244 3.70 2.11 -9.47
N ALA A 245 4.96 1.93 -9.84
CA ALA A 245 5.36 1.53 -11.19
C ALA A 245 4.88 0.10 -11.54
N LEU A 246 4.87 -0.79 -10.54
CA LEU A 246 4.40 -2.18 -10.68
C LEU A 246 2.88 -2.32 -10.49
N GLY A 247 2.19 -1.27 -10.04
CA GLY A 247 0.76 -1.29 -9.76
C GLY A 247 0.37 -2.17 -8.57
N VAL A 248 1.29 -2.36 -7.61
CA VAL A 248 1.08 -3.15 -6.38
C VAL A 248 1.15 -2.25 -5.15
N GLU A 249 0.65 -2.74 -4.01
CA GLU A 249 0.86 -2.07 -2.73
C GLU A 249 2.32 -2.19 -2.31
N ALA A 250 2.88 -1.17 -1.65
CA ALA A 250 4.30 -1.16 -1.30
C ALA A 250 4.69 -2.34 -0.40
N GLY A 251 3.85 -2.72 0.57
CA GLY A 251 4.08 -3.89 1.41
C GLY A 251 3.99 -5.25 0.68
N GLU A 252 3.61 -5.27 -0.60
CA GLU A 252 3.53 -6.49 -1.44
C GLU A 252 4.70 -6.60 -2.42
N LEU A 253 5.65 -5.67 -2.37
CA LEU A 253 6.87 -5.76 -3.18
C LEU A 253 7.65 -7.05 -2.84
N PRO A 254 8.32 -7.68 -3.82
CA PRO A 254 9.15 -8.86 -3.63
C PRO A 254 10.51 -8.50 -2.99
N ILE A 255 10.47 -7.80 -1.85
CA ILE A 255 11.65 -7.46 -1.04
C ILE A 255 11.27 -7.54 0.44
N THR A 256 12.13 -8.20 1.21
CA THR A 256 11.91 -8.40 2.65
C THR A 256 12.43 -7.22 3.47
N ALA A 257 11.92 -7.10 4.70
CA ALA A 257 12.36 -6.07 5.63
C ALA A 257 13.85 -6.17 5.96
N GLU A 258 14.36 -7.40 6.05
CA GLU A 258 15.77 -7.75 6.30
C GLU A 258 16.66 -7.33 5.14
N GLN A 259 16.22 -7.54 3.89
CA GLN A 259 16.96 -7.10 2.71
C GLN A 259 17.06 -5.57 2.64
N VAL A 260 15.96 -4.85 2.94
CA VAL A 260 16.00 -3.38 3.04
C VAL A 260 16.96 -2.94 4.16
N ALA A 261 16.92 -3.60 5.32
CA ALA A 261 17.84 -3.29 6.42
C ALA A 261 19.31 -3.53 6.03
N ARG A 262 19.60 -4.59 5.28
CA ARG A 262 20.96 -4.87 4.78
C ARG A 262 21.45 -3.79 3.82
N VAL A 263 20.61 -3.31 2.90
CA VAL A 263 20.96 -2.18 2.01
C VAL A 263 21.28 -0.92 2.82
N VAL A 264 20.49 -0.61 3.84
CA VAL A 264 20.76 0.53 4.75
C VAL A 264 22.09 0.34 5.49
N GLY A 265 22.38 -0.87 5.93
CA GLY A 265 23.66 -1.23 6.55
C GLY A 265 24.85 -0.99 5.63
N LEU A 266 24.78 -1.48 4.38
CA LEU A 266 25.82 -1.30 3.37
C LEU A 266 26.11 0.19 3.06
N VAL A 267 25.09 1.05 3.08
CA VAL A 267 25.29 2.49 2.95
C VAL A 267 25.97 3.08 4.18
N SER A 268 25.55 2.66 5.37
CA SER A 268 26.13 3.13 6.64
C SER A 268 27.59 2.71 6.83
N GLU A 269 27.96 1.53 6.32
CA GLU A 269 29.32 1.00 6.28
C GLU A 269 30.21 1.70 5.22
N GLY A 270 29.62 2.52 4.34
CA GLY A 270 30.31 3.17 3.23
C GLY A 270 30.60 2.25 2.03
N ALA A 271 30.06 1.02 2.05
CA ALA A 271 30.21 0.06 0.96
C ALA A 271 29.34 0.43 -0.26
N LEU A 272 28.27 1.20 -0.05
CA LEU A 272 27.39 1.73 -1.10
C LEU A 272 27.17 3.23 -0.96
N THR A 273 27.08 3.93 -2.09
CA THR A 273 26.49 5.27 -2.11
C THR A 273 24.96 5.16 -2.13
N ALA A 274 24.26 6.22 -1.71
CA ALA A 274 22.80 6.28 -1.77
C ALA A 274 22.23 6.04 -3.18
N GLY A 275 22.97 6.42 -4.23
CA GLY A 275 22.58 6.17 -5.61
C GLY A 275 22.70 4.70 -6.02
N LEU A 276 23.77 4.03 -5.59
CA LEU A 276 23.99 2.61 -5.88
C LEU A 276 23.08 1.71 -5.06
N ALA A 277 22.76 2.09 -3.83
CA ALA A 277 21.77 1.40 -3.00
C ALA A 277 20.41 1.25 -3.68
N ARG A 278 19.97 2.26 -4.45
CA ARG A 278 18.73 2.16 -5.23
C ARG A 278 18.83 1.10 -6.33
N GLN A 279 19.97 1.03 -7.00
CA GLN A 279 20.21 -0.01 -8.02
C GLN A 279 20.27 -1.41 -7.42
N VAL A 280 20.75 -1.54 -6.19
CA VAL A 280 20.70 -2.81 -5.45
C VAL A 280 19.25 -3.21 -5.17
N VAL A 281 18.45 -2.29 -4.63
CA VAL A 281 17.01 -2.52 -4.40
C VAL A 281 16.31 -2.91 -5.70
N ASP A 282 16.59 -2.23 -6.81
CA ASP A 282 16.02 -2.56 -8.12
C ASP A 282 16.40 -3.98 -8.59
N GLY A 283 17.61 -4.44 -8.30
CA GLY A 283 18.04 -5.82 -8.59
C GLY A 283 17.34 -6.86 -7.70
N VAL A 284 17.22 -6.59 -6.40
CA VAL A 284 16.47 -7.46 -5.48
C VAL A 284 15.01 -7.58 -5.92
N LEU A 285 14.38 -6.46 -6.27
CA LEU A 285 13.00 -6.43 -6.79
C LEU A 285 12.85 -7.19 -8.12
N ALA A 286 13.91 -7.26 -8.93
CA ALA A 286 13.95 -8.05 -10.16
C ALA A 286 14.22 -9.55 -9.91
N GLY A 287 14.42 -9.97 -8.66
CA GLY A 287 14.68 -11.36 -8.30
C GLY A 287 16.13 -11.80 -8.55
N GLU A 288 17.07 -10.86 -8.57
CA GLU A 288 18.49 -11.15 -8.82
C GLU A 288 19.26 -11.68 -7.61
N GLY A 289 18.57 -11.88 -6.48
CA GLY A 289 19.15 -12.43 -5.25
C GLY A 289 19.08 -11.47 -4.07
N ASP A 290 19.92 -11.74 -3.07
CA ASP A 290 20.07 -10.90 -1.89
C ASP A 290 20.90 -9.63 -2.17
N PRO A 291 20.78 -8.55 -1.36
CA PRO A 291 21.49 -7.29 -1.58
C PRO A 291 22.99 -7.44 -1.85
N ASP A 292 23.69 -8.27 -1.07
CA ASP A 292 25.13 -8.50 -1.23
C ASP A 292 25.46 -9.18 -2.58
N GLU A 293 24.63 -10.14 -3.01
CA GLU A 293 24.79 -10.82 -4.30
C GLU A 293 24.58 -9.85 -5.47
N VAL A 294 23.59 -8.97 -5.36
CA VAL A 294 23.33 -7.93 -6.37
C VAL A 294 24.49 -6.93 -6.43
N VAL A 295 25.08 -6.56 -5.29
CA VAL A 295 26.26 -5.70 -5.25
C VAL A 295 27.44 -6.33 -5.99
N GLU A 296 27.72 -7.60 -5.74
CA GLU A 296 28.82 -8.32 -6.39
C GLU A 296 28.55 -8.50 -7.90
N ALA A 297 27.37 -9.01 -8.26
CA ALA A 297 27.01 -9.33 -9.64
C ALA A 297 26.98 -8.08 -10.54
N ARG A 298 26.52 -6.94 -10.01
CA ARG A 298 26.46 -5.68 -10.75
C ARG A 298 27.71 -4.80 -10.55
N GLY A 299 28.66 -5.22 -9.73
CA GLY A 299 29.87 -4.47 -9.41
C GLY A 299 29.57 -3.11 -8.80
N LEU A 300 28.64 -3.03 -7.84
CA LEU A 300 28.14 -1.76 -7.28
C LEU A 300 28.91 -1.29 -6.03
N ALA A 301 30.02 -1.94 -5.68
CA ALA A 301 30.83 -1.51 -4.54
C ALA A 301 31.44 -0.12 -4.76
N VAL A 302 31.52 0.66 -3.68
CA VAL A 302 32.21 1.95 -3.67
C VAL A 302 33.71 1.75 -3.91
N VAL A 303 34.26 2.52 -4.85
CA VAL A 303 35.71 2.58 -5.10
C VAL A 303 36.32 3.59 -4.14
N SER A 304 37.08 3.08 -3.17
CA SER A 304 37.81 3.87 -2.17
C SER A 304 39.31 4.01 -2.46
N ASP A 305 39.81 3.42 -3.55
CA ASP A 305 41.22 3.57 -3.96
C ASP A 305 41.51 5.02 -4.36
N GLU A 306 42.33 5.70 -3.55
CA GLU A 306 42.75 7.09 -3.75
C GLU A 306 43.45 7.31 -5.11
N GLY A 307 44.11 6.28 -5.65
CA GLY A 307 44.77 6.33 -6.95
C GLY A 307 43.76 6.44 -8.10
N ALA A 308 42.83 5.48 -8.17
CA ALA A 308 41.77 5.46 -9.18
C ALA A 308 40.87 6.71 -9.09
N LEU A 309 40.58 7.18 -7.87
CA LEU A 309 39.79 8.38 -7.64
C LEU A 309 40.54 9.65 -8.06
N SER A 310 41.85 9.75 -7.76
CA SER A 310 42.70 10.86 -8.23
C SER A 310 42.76 10.94 -9.75
N ASP A 311 42.86 9.80 -10.44
CA ASP A 311 42.91 9.76 -11.90
C ASP A 311 41.60 10.26 -12.53
N ALA A 312 40.46 9.82 -11.98
CA ALA A 312 39.15 10.31 -12.42
C ALA A 312 38.98 11.82 -12.18
N VAL A 313 39.47 12.33 -11.04
CA VAL A 313 39.48 13.78 -10.73
C VAL A 313 40.36 14.55 -11.72
N ASN A 314 41.58 14.08 -11.99
CA ASN A 314 42.48 14.72 -12.96
C ASN A 314 41.86 14.74 -14.37
N ALA A 315 41.23 13.65 -14.79
CA ALA A 315 40.56 13.56 -16.08
C ALA A 315 39.37 14.54 -16.17
N ALA A 316 38.57 14.67 -15.12
CA ALA A 316 37.45 15.62 -15.09
C ALA A 316 37.92 17.08 -15.16
N LEU A 317 39.01 17.41 -14.47
CA LEU A 317 39.64 18.74 -14.53
C LEU A 317 40.21 19.05 -15.92
N ALA A 318 40.85 18.08 -16.57
CA ALA A 318 41.38 18.22 -17.92
C ALA A 318 40.28 18.37 -18.97
N ALA A 319 39.14 17.69 -18.80
CA ALA A 319 38.01 17.76 -19.71
C ALA A 319 37.19 19.06 -19.59
N GLN A 320 37.23 19.74 -18.44
CA GLN A 320 36.46 20.96 -18.17
C GLN A 320 37.33 22.09 -17.58
N PRO A 321 38.35 22.56 -18.32
CA PRO A 321 39.29 23.56 -17.81
C PRO A 321 38.59 24.89 -17.47
N GLU A 322 37.58 25.30 -18.24
CA GLU A 322 36.84 26.53 -17.99
C GLU A 322 36.02 26.50 -16.68
N VAL A 323 35.54 25.32 -16.28
CA VAL A 323 34.80 25.15 -15.02
C VAL A 323 35.77 25.18 -13.85
N ALA A 324 36.94 24.54 -13.99
CA ALA A 324 38.02 24.59 -13.00
C ALA A 324 38.47 26.04 -12.73
N GLU A 325 38.68 26.86 -13.76
CA GLU A 325 39.04 28.28 -13.62
C GLU A 325 37.94 29.10 -12.91
N LYS A 326 36.66 28.84 -13.20
CA LYS A 326 35.55 29.51 -12.49
C LYS A 326 35.55 29.19 -10.99
N VAL A 327 35.87 27.95 -10.61
CA VAL A 327 35.98 27.55 -9.21
C VAL A 327 37.18 28.23 -8.54
N ARG A 328 38.35 28.26 -9.20
CA ARG A 328 39.55 28.99 -8.72
C ARG A 328 39.29 30.49 -8.54
N ALA A 329 38.47 31.08 -9.41
CA ALA A 329 38.06 32.48 -9.32
C ALA A 329 36.99 32.74 -8.24
N GLY A 330 36.67 31.77 -7.38
CA GLY A 330 35.80 31.93 -6.22
C GLY A 330 34.33 31.55 -6.45
N LYS A 331 33.94 31.07 -7.65
CA LYS A 331 32.57 30.56 -7.89
C LYS A 331 32.48 29.08 -7.50
N VAL A 332 32.58 28.79 -6.20
CA VAL A 332 32.59 27.43 -5.63
C VAL A 332 31.39 26.58 -6.07
N ALA A 333 30.21 27.18 -6.29
CA ALA A 333 29.03 26.47 -6.79
C ALA A 333 29.25 25.74 -8.13
N ALA A 334 30.21 26.19 -8.95
CA ALA A 334 30.55 25.53 -10.23
C ALA A 334 31.21 24.15 -10.04
N VAL A 335 31.69 23.82 -8.83
CA VAL A 335 32.30 22.52 -8.53
C VAL A 335 31.31 21.35 -8.75
N GLY A 336 30.01 21.60 -8.64
CA GLY A 336 28.97 20.57 -8.86
C GLY A 336 29.03 19.93 -10.25
N ALA A 337 29.41 20.70 -11.28
CA ALA A 337 29.58 20.16 -12.64
C ALA A 337 30.79 19.22 -12.76
N LEU A 338 31.88 19.52 -12.02
CA LEU A 338 33.06 18.67 -11.94
C LEU A 338 32.77 17.40 -11.12
N VAL A 339 32.05 17.52 -10.00
CA VAL A 339 31.56 16.37 -9.21
C VAL A 339 30.73 15.46 -10.11
N GLY A 340 29.78 16.00 -10.87
CA GLY A 340 28.96 15.21 -11.79
C GLY A 340 29.77 14.47 -12.86
N ALA A 341 30.86 15.06 -13.37
CA ALA A 341 31.74 14.42 -14.33
C ALA A 341 32.57 13.28 -13.73
N VAL A 342 33.11 13.47 -12.53
CA VAL A 342 33.81 12.41 -11.79
C VAL A 342 32.85 11.26 -11.47
N MET A 343 31.65 11.57 -10.95
CA MET A 343 30.62 10.57 -10.66
C MET A 343 30.21 9.78 -11.91
N LYS A 344 30.12 10.43 -13.07
CA LYS A 344 29.83 9.74 -14.34
C LYS A 344 30.98 8.82 -14.75
N ALA A 345 32.23 9.26 -14.61
CA ALA A 345 33.42 8.48 -14.94
C ALA A 345 33.55 7.24 -14.03
N THR A 346 33.23 7.37 -12.75
CA THR A 346 33.24 6.29 -11.76
C THR A 346 31.92 5.50 -11.70
N ARG A 347 30.98 5.76 -12.61
CA ARG A 347 29.65 5.11 -12.64
C ARG A 347 28.88 5.21 -11.31
N GLY A 348 29.12 6.26 -10.53
CA GLY A 348 28.51 6.48 -9.22
C GLY A 348 29.14 5.73 -8.06
N GLN A 349 30.25 5.02 -8.29
CA GLN A 349 31.00 4.26 -7.27
C GLN A 349 31.89 5.12 -6.39
N ALA A 350 32.03 6.41 -6.67
CA ALA A 350 32.76 7.31 -5.78
C ALA A 350 31.84 7.99 -4.77
N ASP A 351 32.33 8.26 -3.56
CA ASP A 351 31.62 9.09 -2.60
C ASP A 351 31.63 10.57 -3.05
N ALA A 352 30.44 11.15 -3.24
CA ALA A 352 30.30 12.51 -3.76
C ALA A 352 30.90 13.58 -2.83
N SER A 353 30.88 13.36 -1.51
CA SER A 353 31.48 14.27 -0.53
C SER A 353 33.01 14.22 -0.60
N VAL A 354 33.58 13.02 -0.73
CA VAL A 354 35.03 12.81 -0.90
C VAL A 354 35.49 13.40 -2.22
N VAL A 355 34.76 13.16 -3.31
CA VAL A 355 35.05 13.76 -4.63
C VAL A 355 35.03 15.28 -4.57
N ARG A 356 34.02 15.86 -3.92
CA ARG A 356 33.90 17.32 -3.76
C ARG A 356 35.09 17.87 -2.99
N ARG A 357 35.47 17.25 -1.87
CA ARG A 357 36.63 17.65 -1.06
C ARG A 357 37.92 17.60 -1.88
N LEU A 358 38.19 16.49 -2.56
CA LEU A 358 39.39 16.33 -3.40
C LEU A 358 39.46 17.36 -4.54
N LEU A 359 38.32 17.67 -5.18
CA LEU A 359 38.25 18.70 -6.22
C LEU A 359 38.58 20.09 -5.67
N LEU A 360 38.05 20.46 -4.50
CA LEU A 360 38.30 21.76 -3.87
C LEU A 360 39.75 21.90 -3.42
N GLU A 361 40.32 20.85 -2.82
CA GLU A 361 41.74 20.79 -2.44
C GLU A 361 42.66 20.98 -3.66
N ARG A 362 42.41 20.27 -4.76
CA ARG A 362 43.22 20.38 -6.00
C ARG A 362 43.08 21.71 -6.72
N LEU A 363 41.97 22.41 -6.49
CA LEU A 363 41.70 23.73 -7.05
C LEU A 363 42.11 24.87 -6.11
N GLY A 364 42.55 24.59 -4.88
CA GLY A 364 42.90 25.59 -3.89
C GLY A 364 41.73 26.46 -3.44
N ALA A 365 40.51 25.93 -3.50
CA ALA A 365 39.29 26.63 -3.13
C ALA A 365 38.85 26.23 -1.70
N PRO A 366 38.26 27.16 -0.91
CA PRO A 366 37.71 26.83 0.40
C PRO A 366 36.52 25.86 0.31
N GLU A 367 36.36 25.02 1.33
CA GLU A 367 35.39 23.92 1.40
C GLU A 367 33.92 24.38 1.36
#